data_AF-A0A157T0R9-F1
#
_entry.id   AF-A0A157T0R9-F1
#
_cell.length_a   1.000
_cell.length_b   1.000
_cell.length_c   1.000
_cell.angle_alpha   90.00
_cell.angle_beta   90.00
_cell.angle_gamma   90.00
#
_symmetry.space_group_name_H-M   'P 1'
#
loop_
_entity.id
_entity.type
_entity.pdbx_description
1 polymer ?
#
loop_
_entity_poly.entity_id
_entity_poly.type
_entity_poly.pdbx_seq_one_letter_code
_entity_poly.pdbx_strand_id
1 'polypeptide(L)'
;MHFTYSIKNSEREKSKELIKEYRTLLQKAIDYLWNLTKIQVRKKNGNYKITLPKKKEVYKPLREELEKINHLASHYVDKAINDAFSILKSWRKRAIKGRASIEKPRVKKAYVRIKTTLRKVVGESVRITVRPHEYITFSWSKSWFSRRVKELELGEPIIKEEKVYLPFRYKLPWVTPVNFLAIDSNLYTLDAYDGEKFVTISLKQLYSLKYSMEVKRAKVQSFASKHTKRERVDEEVFA
;
A
#
# COMPACT_ATOMS: atom_id res chain seq x y z
N MET A 1 15.95 2.18 -6.01
CA MET A 1 15.66 3.27 -5.05
C MET A 1 14.35 3.96 -5.45
N HIS A 2 13.53 4.37 -4.47
CA HIS A 2 12.21 4.98 -4.71
C HIS A 2 12.13 6.32 -3.99
N PHE A 3 11.80 7.39 -4.73
CA PHE A 3 11.60 8.71 -4.15
C PHE A 3 10.12 9.06 -4.22
N THR A 4 9.58 9.75 -3.22
CA THR A 4 8.19 10.22 -3.28
C THR A 4 8.17 11.68 -2.88
N TYR A 5 7.69 12.52 -3.79
CA TYR A 5 7.50 13.94 -3.55
C TYR A 5 6.01 14.26 -3.46
N SER A 6 5.66 15.34 -2.78
CA SER A 6 4.28 15.81 -2.69
C SER A 6 4.13 17.19 -3.29
N ILE A 7 3.03 17.41 -3.99
CA ILE A 7 2.59 18.73 -4.48
C ILE A 7 1.23 19.08 -3.89
N LYS A 8 0.89 20.37 -3.85
CA LYS A 8 -0.45 20.83 -3.51
C LYS A 8 -1.43 20.32 -4.57
N ASN A 9 -2.59 19.86 -4.14
CA ASN A 9 -3.65 19.49 -5.07
C ASN A 9 -4.26 20.77 -5.66
N SER A 10 -4.04 21.00 -6.96
CA SER A 10 -4.58 22.12 -7.73
C SER A 10 -6.00 21.87 -8.25
N GLU A 11 -6.42 20.61 -8.33
CA GLU A 11 -7.71 20.17 -8.90
C GLU A 11 -8.55 19.53 -7.79
N ARG A 12 -8.77 20.29 -6.70
CA ARG A 12 -9.35 19.76 -5.45
C ARG A 12 -10.75 19.21 -5.64
N GLU A 13 -11.60 19.94 -6.35
CA GLU A 13 -13.00 19.60 -6.60
C GLU A 13 -13.10 18.28 -7.36
N LYS A 14 -12.43 18.17 -8.52
CA LYS A 14 -12.39 16.92 -9.31
C LYS A 14 -11.75 15.77 -8.53
N SER A 15 -10.70 16.05 -7.75
CA SER A 15 -10.06 15.03 -6.91
C SER A 15 -11.00 14.51 -5.84
N LYS A 16 -11.78 15.38 -5.19
CA LYS A 16 -12.78 15.00 -4.19
C LYS A 16 -13.86 14.11 -4.80
N GLU A 17 -14.34 14.46 -5.99
CA GLU A 17 -15.30 13.65 -6.73
C GLU A 17 -14.76 12.26 -7.06
N LEU A 18 -13.56 12.18 -7.66
CA LEU A 18 -12.87 10.91 -7.93
C LEU A 18 -12.69 10.07 -6.66
N ILE A 19 -12.25 10.69 -5.56
CA ILE A 19 -12.04 10.00 -4.29
C ILE A 19 -13.37 9.48 -3.73
N LYS A 20 -14.45 10.26 -3.82
CA LYS A 20 -15.80 9.90 -3.35
C LYS A 20 -16.37 8.72 -4.14
N GLU A 21 -16.30 8.76 -5.47
CA GLU A 21 -16.77 7.67 -6.32
C GLU A 21 -15.95 6.40 -6.11
N TYR A 22 -14.62 6.53 -6.09
CA TYR A 22 -13.74 5.38 -5.84
C TYR A 22 -13.99 4.76 -4.45
N ARG A 23 -14.25 5.58 -3.43
CA ARG A 23 -14.59 5.11 -2.09
C ARG A 23 -15.88 4.28 -2.11
N THR A 24 -16.86 4.70 -2.89
CA THR A 24 -18.14 3.99 -3.04
C THR A 24 -17.92 2.63 -3.69
N LEU A 25 -17.17 2.56 -4.80
CA LEU A 25 -16.79 1.31 -5.45
C LEU A 25 -16.02 0.38 -4.50
N LEU A 26 -15.03 0.91 -3.78
CA LEU A 26 -14.21 0.14 -2.86
C LEU A 26 -15.04 -0.41 -1.68
N GLN A 27 -15.95 0.39 -1.12
CA GLN A 27 -16.80 -0.06 -0.03
C GLN A 27 -17.76 -1.16 -0.50
N LYS A 28 -18.37 -1.01 -1.68
CA LYS A 28 -19.22 -2.05 -2.28
C LYS A 28 -18.44 -3.35 -2.53
N ALA A 29 -17.20 -3.25 -3.00
CA ALA A 29 -16.33 -4.41 -3.18
C ALA A 29 -16.01 -5.13 -1.86
N ILE A 30 -15.74 -4.37 -0.79
CA ILE A 30 -15.55 -4.93 0.55
C ILE A 30 -16.82 -5.60 1.05
N ASP A 31 -17.98 -4.97 0.86
CA ASP A 31 -19.27 -5.51 1.30
C ASP A 31 -19.59 -6.85 0.62
N TYR A 32 -19.39 -6.92 -0.70
CA TYR A 32 -19.57 -8.16 -1.46
C TYR A 32 -18.64 -9.27 -0.95
N LEU A 33 -17.34 -8.99 -0.80
CA LEU A 33 -16.37 -9.98 -0.34
C LEU A 33 -16.59 -10.38 1.13
N TRP A 34 -17.10 -9.45 1.95
CA TRP A 34 -17.46 -9.70 3.33
C TRP A 34 -18.60 -10.70 3.46
N ASN A 35 -19.64 -10.58 2.62
CA ASN A 35 -20.78 -11.50 2.63
C ASN A 35 -20.39 -12.95 2.32
N LEU A 36 -19.29 -13.15 1.60
CA LEU A 36 -18.74 -14.47 1.29
C LEU A 36 -17.72 -14.95 2.34
N THR A 37 -17.33 -14.10 3.28
CA THR A 37 -16.32 -14.41 4.29
C THR A 37 -16.92 -15.26 5.40
N LYS A 38 -16.28 -16.40 5.71
CA LYS A 38 -16.71 -17.31 6.78
C LYS A 38 -15.84 -17.11 8.02
N ILE A 39 -16.47 -16.90 9.17
CA ILE A 39 -15.82 -16.70 10.48
C ILE A 39 -16.30 -17.81 11.41
N GLN A 40 -15.36 -18.61 11.93
CA GLN A 40 -15.65 -19.73 12.83
C GLN A 40 -14.79 -19.61 14.09
N VAL A 41 -15.36 -19.88 15.26
CA VAL A 41 -14.60 -19.91 16.53
C VAL A 41 -13.86 -21.25 16.64
N ARG A 42 -12.54 -21.22 16.91
CA ARG A 42 -11.80 -22.45 17.25
C ARG A 42 -12.01 -22.78 18.72
N LYS A 43 -12.65 -23.92 18.99
CA LYS A 43 -13.02 -24.39 20.33
C LYS A 43 -11.85 -24.52 21.33
N LYS A 44 -10.60 -24.68 20.88
CA LYS A 44 -9.45 -24.94 21.79
C LYS A 44 -8.81 -23.70 22.43
N ASN A 45 -8.90 -22.50 21.82
CA ASN A 45 -8.11 -21.33 22.29
C ASN A 45 -8.85 -19.98 22.15
N GLY A 46 -10.14 -19.96 21.81
CA GLY A 46 -10.88 -18.71 21.53
C GLY A 46 -10.45 -17.97 20.24
N ASN A 47 -9.53 -18.54 19.46
CA ASN A 47 -9.04 -17.94 18.22
C ASN A 47 -10.00 -18.17 17.03
N TYR A 48 -10.11 -17.19 16.13
CA TYR A 48 -11.00 -17.28 14.96
C TYR A 48 -10.32 -17.96 13.75
N LYS A 49 -11.03 -18.91 13.12
CA LYS A 49 -10.73 -19.39 11.76
C LYS A 49 -11.52 -18.53 10.78
N ILE A 50 -10.81 -17.65 10.09
CA ILE A 50 -11.38 -16.75 9.07
C ILE A 50 -10.99 -17.28 7.69
N THR A 51 -11.97 -17.47 6.81
CA THR A 51 -11.79 -17.92 5.42
C THR A 51 -12.33 -16.84 4.47
N LEU A 52 -11.44 -16.25 3.66
CA LEU A 52 -11.79 -15.30 2.61
C LEU A 52 -12.07 -16.03 1.29
N PRO A 53 -12.96 -15.51 0.43
CA PRO A 53 -13.16 -16.07 -0.90
C PRO A 53 -11.88 -16.03 -1.74
N LYS A 54 -11.70 -17.00 -2.65
CA LYS A 54 -10.57 -16.97 -3.58
C LYS A 54 -10.85 -15.97 -4.68
N LYS A 55 -9.88 -15.09 -4.96
CA LYS A 55 -10.02 -14.05 -5.99
C LYS A 55 -10.45 -14.60 -7.36
N LYS A 56 -9.87 -15.71 -7.81
CA LYS A 56 -10.19 -16.30 -9.12
C LYS A 56 -11.67 -16.69 -9.26
N GLU A 57 -12.30 -17.16 -8.19
CA GLU A 57 -13.69 -17.64 -8.18
C GLU A 57 -14.70 -16.48 -8.21
N VAL A 58 -14.38 -15.39 -7.51
CA VAL A 58 -15.34 -14.27 -7.32
C VAL A 58 -15.05 -13.05 -8.18
N TYR A 59 -13.94 -13.02 -8.92
CA TYR A 59 -13.50 -11.81 -9.64
C TYR A 59 -14.48 -11.38 -10.73
N LYS A 60 -14.91 -12.31 -11.61
CA LYS A 60 -15.83 -12.01 -12.71
C LYS A 60 -17.20 -11.48 -12.21
N PRO A 61 -17.93 -12.20 -11.34
CA PRO A 61 -19.22 -11.70 -10.85
C PRO A 61 -19.08 -10.40 -10.05
N LEU A 62 -18.04 -10.25 -9.23
CA LEU A 62 -17.78 -8.99 -8.52
C LEU A 62 -17.51 -7.83 -9.48
N ARG A 63 -16.75 -8.06 -10.56
CA ARG A 63 -16.47 -7.04 -11.56
C ARG A 63 -17.76 -6.59 -12.24
N GLU A 64 -18.60 -7.53 -12.68
CA GLU A 64 -19.89 -7.23 -13.32
C GLU A 64 -20.80 -6.41 -12.38
N GLU A 65 -20.87 -6.77 -11.10
CA GLU A 65 -21.66 -6.03 -10.10
C GLU A 65 -21.13 -4.61 -9.86
N LEU A 66 -19.81 -4.41 -9.85
CA LEU A 66 -19.21 -3.09 -9.66
C LEU A 66 -19.34 -2.22 -10.91
N GLU A 67 -19.25 -2.78 -12.11
CA GLU A 67 -19.39 -2.00 -13.36
C GLU A 67 -20.80 -1.42 -13.51
N LYS A 68 -21.85 -2.09 -13.00
CA LYS A 68 -23.24 -1.56 -13.02
C LYS A 68 -23.39 -0.21 -12.30
N ILE A 69 -22.56 0.04 -11.29
CA ILE A 69 -22.59 1.28 -10.49
C ILE A 69 -21.39 2.19 -10.78
N ASN A 70 -20.56 1.83 -11.75
CA ASN A 70 -19.30 2.51 -12.01
C ASN A 70 -19.51 3.72 -12.92
N HIS A 71 -19.13 4.90 -12.41
CA HIS A 71 -19.08 6.14 -13.19
C HIS A 71 -17.66 6.52 -13.61
N LEU A 72 -16.64 5.76 -13.18
CA LEU A 72 -15.23 5.99 -13.50
C LEU A 72 -14.77 5.08 -14.65
N ALA A 73 -13.55 5.29 -15.13
CA ALA A 73 -12.91 4.35 -16.07
C ALA A 73 -12.85 2.93 -15.48
N SER A 74 -13.14 1.89 -16.28
CA SER A 74 -13.23 0.49 -15.83
C SER A 74 -12.00 -0.04 -15.07
N HIS A 75 -10.82 0.52 -15.30
CA HIS A 75 -9.62 0.16 -14.53
C HIS A 75 -9.71 0.52 -13.04
N TYR A 76 -10.58 1.45 -12.64
CA TYR A 76 -10.87 1.73 -11.23
C TYR A 76 -11.62 0.59 -10.56
N VAL A 77 -12.49 -0.13 -11.29
CA VAL A 77 -13.17 -1.34 -10.77
C VAL A 77 -12.15 -2.43 -10.46
N ASP A 78 -11.27 -2.74 -11.41
CA ASP A 78 -10.17 -3.68 -11.21
C ASP A 78 -9.31 -3.32 -9.99
N LYS A 79 -9.06 -2.03 -9.83
CA LYS A 79 -8.28 -1.51 -8.73
C LYS A 79 -9.03 -1.62 -7.40
N ALA A 80 -10.32 -1.28 -7.36
CA ALA A 80 -11.16 -1.40 -6.17
C ALA A 80 -11.22 -2.85 -5.67
N ILE A 81 -11.35 -3.82 -6.58
CA ILE A 81 -11.31 -5.25 -6.24
C ILE A 81 -9.97 -5.62 -5.60
N ASN A 82 -8.85 -5.20 -6.18
CA ASN A 82 -7.50 -5.47 -5.64
C ASN A 82 -7.29 -4.86 -4.25
N ASP A 83 -7.72 -3.61 -4.07
CA ASP A 83 -7.62 -2.90 -2.80
C ASP A 83 -8.51 -3.58 -1.73
N ALA A 84 -9.74 -3.99 -2.08
CA ALA A 84 -10.64 -4.70 -1.17
C ALA A 84 -10.03 -6.02 -0.67
N PHE A 85 -9.46 -6.84 -1.57
CA PHE A 85 -8.75 -8.06 -1.19
C PHE A 85 -7.56 -7.78 -0.27
N SER A 86 -6.80 -6.72 -0.54
CA SER A 86 -5.65 -6.34 0.28
C SER A 86 -6.07 -5.89 1.69
N ILE A 87 -7.17 -5.12 1.78
CA ILE A 87 -7.77 -4.70 3.04
C ILE A 87 -8.23 -5.91 3.85
N LEU A 88 -8.98 -6.84 3.25
CA LEU A 88 -9.49 -8.03 3.94
C LEU A 88 -8.38 -8.98 4.37
N LYS A 89 -7.32 -9.16 3.57
CA LYS A 89 -6.13 -9.94 3.97
C LYS A 89 -5.43 -9.32 5.18
N SER A 90 -5.24 -8.00 5.18
CA SER A 90 -4.64 -7.27 6.30
C SER A 90 -5.51 -7.32 7.56
N TRP A 91 -6.82 -7.12 7.41
CA TRP A 91 -7.80 -7.28 8.49
C TRP A 91 -7.75 -8.69 9.08
N ARG A 92 -7.85 -9.75 8.26
CA ARG A 92 -7.76 -11.15 8.69
C ARG A 92 -6.51 -11.41 9.54
N LYS A 93 -5.35 -10.95 9.08
CA LYS A 93 -4.07 -11.10 9.80
C LYS A 93 -4.09 -10.42 11.18
N ARG A 94 -4.78 -9.29 11.31
CA ARG A 94 -4.91 -8.56 12.59
C ARG A 94 -5.98 -9.18 13.49
N ALA A 95 -7.12 -9.57 12.94
CA ALA A 95 -8.21 -10.21 13.65
C ALA A 95 -7.78 -11.54 14.29
N ILE A 96 -7.05 -12.40 13.56
CA ILE A 96 -6.48 -13.65 14.09
C ILE A 96 -5.52 -13.40 15.26
N LYS A 97 -4.87 -12.23 15.31
CA LYS A 97 -3.95 -11.83 16.37
C LYS A 97 -4.64 -11.07 17.52
N GLY A 98 -5.96 -10.96 17.52
CA GLY A 98 -6.71 -10.15 18.51
C GLY A 98 -6.45 -8.64 18.43
N ARG A 99 -5.87 -8.14 17.31
CA ARG A 99 -5.51 -6.72 17.13
C ARG A 99 -6.54 -5.91 16.35
N ALA A 100 -7.66 -6.53 15.98
CA ALA A 100 -8.77 -5.90 15.28
C ALA A 100 -10.08 -6.59 15.65
N SER A 101 -11.18 -5.82 15.67
CA SER A 101 -12.53 -6.37 15.79
C SER A 101 -12.84 -7.35 14.66
N ILE A 102 -13.72 -8.30 14.96
CA ILE A 102 -14.28 -9.28 14.02
C ILE A 102 -15.32 -8.65 13.09
N GLU A 103 -15.70 -7.39 13.34
CA GLU A 103 -16.57 -6.63 12.46
C GLU A 103 -15.96 -6.35 11.08
N LYS A 104 -16.86 -6.07 10.14
CA LYS A 104 -16.53 -5.68 8.77
C LYS A 104 -15.65 -4.43 8.74
N PRO A 105 -14.49 -4.45 8.07
CA PRO A 105 -13.68 -3.25 7.90
C PRO A 105 -14.41 -2.21 7.03
N ARG A 106 -14.35 -0.94 7.45
CA ARG A 106 -14.88 0.20 6.68
C ARG A 106 -13.75 1.03 6.07
N VAL A 107 -13.98 1.58 4.89
CA VAL A 107 -13.03 2.50 4.24
C VAL A 107 -13.10 3.87 4.94
N LYS A 108 -12.14 4.13 5.84
CA LYS A 108 -12.03 5.40 6.59
C LYS A 108 -11.22 6.47 5.85
N LYS A 109 -10.11 6.09 5.20
CA LYS A 109 -9.19 7.05 4.55
C LYS A 109 -9.55 7.23 3.07
N ALA A 110 -9.66 8.49 2.66
CA ALA A 110 -10.08 8.90 1.34
C ALA A 110 -8.84 9.26 0.50
N TYR A 111 -8.30 8.27 -0.22
CA TYR A 111 -7.25 8.49 -1.20
C TYR A 111 -7.40 7.50 -2.35
N VAL A 112 -6.92 7.88 -3.53
CA VAL A 112 -6.88 6.99 -4.69
C VAL A 112 -5.45 6.89 -5.19
N ARG A 113 -4.92 5.67 -5.18
CA ARG A 113 -3.69 5.35 -5.90
C ARG A 113 -4.03 5.11 -7.37
N ILE A 114 -3.27 5.66 -8.30
CA ILE A 114 -3.61 5.68 -9.73
C ILE A 114 -2.73 4.71 -10.48
N LYS A 115 -3.36 3.72 -11.12
CA LYS A 115 -2.67 2.68 -11.90
C LYS A 115 -1.93 3.30 -13.08
N THR A 116 -0.82 2.69 -13.49
CA THR A 116 -0.04 3.13 -14.66
C THR A 116 -0.86 3.27 -15.93
N THR A 117 -1.87 2.42 -16.13
CA THR A 117 -2.76 2.48 -17.30
C THR A 117 -3.71 3.67 -17.31
N LEU A 118 -3.91 4.33 -16.16
CA LEU A 118 -4.79 5.50 -16.02
C LEU A 118 -4.03 6.82 -16.03
N ARG A 119 -2.70 6.79 -16.21
CA ARG A 119 -1.88 8.01 -16.25
C ARG A 119 -1.12 8.13 -17.55
N LYS A 120 -0.92 9.37 -18.01
CA LYS A 120 -0.02 9.74 -19.09
C LYS A 120 0.87 10.87 -18.61
N VAL A 121 2.19 10.69 -18.67
CA VAL A 121 3.16 11.74 -18.33
C VAL A 121 3.44 12.56 -19.58
N VAL A 122 3.37 13.88 -19.47
CA VAL A 122 3.67 14.84 -20.54
C VAL A 122 4.56 15.93 -19.95
N GLY A 123 5.85 15.87 -20.28
CA GLY A 123 6.87 16.74 -19.67
C GLY A 123 6.86 16.62 -18.14
N GLU A 124 6.71 17.75 -17.45
CA GLU A 124 6.65 17.85 -15.99
C GLU A 124 5.21 17.84 -15.45
N SER A 125 4.34 17.07 -16.10
CA SER A 125 2.95 16.91 -15.70
C SER A 125 2.47 15.48 -15.90
N VAL A 126 1.46 15.11 -15.11
CA VAL A 126 0.75 13.83 -15.26
C VAL A 126 -0.72 14.10 -15.48
N ARG A 127 -1.23 13.59 -16.59
CA ARG A 127 -2.66 13.54 -16.91
C ARG A 127 -3.23 12.22 -16.44
N ILE A 128 -4.31 12.26 -15.67
CA ILE A 128 -4.96 11.11 -15.05
C ILE A 128 -6.38 11.01 -15.60
N THR A 129 -6.73 9.85 -16.14
CA THR A 129 -8.08 9.57 -16.63
C THR A 129 -8.99 9.30 -15.45
N VAL A 130 -10.08 10.06 -15.33
CA VAL A 130 -11.15 9.85 -14.34
C VAL A 130 -12.26 9.01 -14.99
N ARG A 131 -12.80 9.52 -16.10
CA ARG A 131 -13.81 8.88 -16.96
C ARG A 131 -13.33 8.90 -18.41
N PRO A 132 -13.96 8.17 -19.35
CA PRO A 132 -13.69 8.35 -20.76
C PRO A 132 -13.77 9.83 -21.16
N HIS A 133 -12.70 10.37 -21.75
CA HIS A 133 -12.57 11.78 -22.16
C HIS A 133 -12.52 12.82 -21.02
N GLU A 134 -12.50 12.39 -19.74
CA GLU A 134 -12.40 13.28 -18.59
C GLU A 134 -11.07 13.07 -17.85
N TYR A 135 -10.32 14.16 -17.66
CA TYR A 135 -8.96 14.10 -17.12
C TYR A 135 -8.71 15.10 -15.99
N ILE A 136 -7.85 14.70 -15.05
CA ILE A 136 -7.24 15.56 -14.04
C ILE A 136 -5.74 15.67 -14.35
N THR A 137 -5.20 16.88 -14.41
CA THR A 137 -3.77 17.09 -14.69
C THR A 137 -3.08 17.70 -13.50
N PHE A 138 -1.95 17.12 -13.10
CA PHE A 138 -1.09 17.66 -12.06
C PHE A 138 0.28 18.00 -12.63
N SER A 139 0.68 19.25 -12.51
CA SER A 139 2.02 19.70 -12.89
C SER A 139 2.94 19.80 -11.68
N TRP A 140 4.19 19.38 -11.85
CA TRP A 140 5.28 19.60 -10.89
C TRP A 140 6.38 20.48 -11.47
N SER A 141 6.13 21.21 -12.56
CA SER A 141 7.16 22.05 -13.21
C SER A 141 7.75 23.12 -12.28
N LYS A 142 6.89 23.75 -11.48
CA LYS A 142 7.25 24.77 -10.49
C LYS A 142 7.72 24.20 -9.15
N SER A 143 7.95 22.88 -9.06
CA SER A 143 8.40 22.26 -7.81
C SER A 143 9.92 22.31 -7.69
N TRP A 144 10.43 22.43 -6.47
CA TRP A 144 11.88 22.41 -6.20
C TRP A 144 12.56 21.10 -6.62
N PHE A 145 11.80 20.02 -6.81
CA PHE A 145 12.30 18.70 -7.17
C PHE A 145 12.19 18.40 -8.67
N SER A 146 11.63 19.29 -9.50
CA SER A 146 11.40 19.05 -10.93
C SER A 146 12.67 18.58 -11.67
N ARG A 147 13.78 19.29 -11.45
CA ARG A 147 15.10 18.95 -12.01
C ARG A 147 15.61 17.58 -11.53
N ARG A 148 15.28 17.15 -10.32
CA ARG A 148 15.74 15.87 -9.73
C ARG A 148 15.04 14.65 -10.31
N VAL A 149 13.85 14.84 -10.88
CA VAL A 149 13.00 13.75 -11.37
C VAL A 149 12.97 13.65 -12.90
N LYS A 150 13.73 14.49 -13.60
CA LYS A 150 13.74 14.59 -15.07
C LYS A 150 14.01 13.25 -15.78
N GLU A 151 14.89 12.43 -15.20
CA GLU A 151 15.27 11.12 -15.75
C GLU A 151 14.58 9.94 -15.03
N LEU A 152 13.67 10.24 -14.10
CA LEU A 152 12.98 9.22 -13.33
C LEU A 152 11.62 8.89 -13.93
N GLU A 153 11.24 7.62 -13.84
CA GLU A 153 9.91 7.18 -14.20
C GLU A 153 8.94 7.49 -13.06
N LEU A 154 7.88 8.24 -13.35
CA LEU A 154 6.76 8.40 -12.42
C LEU A 154 6.05 7.05 -12.28
N GLY A 155 6.02 6.51 -11.06
CA GLY A 155 5.22 5.37 -10.61
C GLY A 155 3.75 5.75 -10.39
N GLU A 156 3.02 5.00 -9.56
CA GLU A 156 1.57 5.18 -9.34
C GLU A 156 1.24 6.34 -8.40
N PRO A 157 0.74 7.50 -8.89
CA PRO A 157 0.42 8.65 -8.04
C PRO A 157 -0.62 8.33 -6.98
N ILE A 158 -0.54 9.00 -5.83
CA ILE A 158 -1.55 8.90 -4.77
C ILE A 158 -2.22 10.25 -4.62
N ILE A 159 -3.47 10.33 -5.04
CA ILE A 159 -4.30 11.53 -4.92
C ILE A 159 -4.99 11.51 -3.55
N LYS A 160 -4.77 12.58 -2.78
CA LYS A 160 -5.58 12.95 -1.62
C LYS A 160 -6.24 14.29 -1.91
N GLU A 161 -7.22 14.67 -1.09
CA GLU A 161 -7.95 15.93 -1.24
C GLU A 161 -7.03 17.16 -1.26
N GLU A 162 -6.04 17.22 -0.36
CA GLU A 162 -5.17 18.39 -0.24
C GLU A 162 -3.83 18.29 -0.98
N LYS A 163 -3.32 17.07 -1.15
CA LYS A 163 -1.98 16.79 -1.65
C LYS A 163 -1.98 15.61 -2.62
N VAL A 164 -1.12 15.70 -3.62
CA VAL A 164 -0.83 14.59 -4.53
C VAL A 164 0.58 14.12 -4.28
N TYR A 165 0.75 12.81 -4.05
CA TYR A 165 2.06 12.19 -3.91
C TYR A 165 2.47 11.57 -5.24
N LEU A 166 3.66 11.93 -5.69
CA LEU A 166 4.27 11.52 -6.95
C LEU A 166 5.47 10.63 -6.63
N PRO A 167 5.30 9.30 -6.69
CA PRO A 167 6.39 8.36 -6.53
C PRO A 167 7.21 8.27 -7.81
N PHE A 168 8.53 8.42 -7.73
CA PHE A 168 9.48 8.30 -8.83
C PHE A 168 10.43 7.13 -8.58
N ARG A 169 10.81 6.45 -9.66
CA ARG A 169 11.78 5.35 -9.63
C ARG A 169 12.76 5.49 -10.79
N TYR A 170 13.97 4.99 -10.59
CA TYR A 170 14.90 4.82 -11.71
C TYR A 170 14.30 3.81 -12.70
N LYS A 171 14.37 4.15 -13.98
CA LYS A 171 14.11 3.18 -15.04
C LYS A 171 15.27 2.20 -15.02
N LEU A 172 15.04 1.02 -14.46
CA LEU A 172 16.04 -0.03 -14.54
C LEU A 172 16.08 -0.53 -15.99
N PRO A 173 17.25 -0.55 -16.64
CA PRO A 173 17.36 -1.22 -17.93
C PRO A 173 16.92 -2.67 -17.75
N TRP A 174 16.21 -3.20 -18.75
CA TRP A 174 16.08 -4.64 -18.91
C TRP A 174 17.48 -5.14 -19.27
N VAL A 175 18.22 -5.61 -18.28
CA VAL A 175 19.51 -6.27 -18.48
C VAL A 175 19.27 -7.76 -18.61
N THR A 176 19.80 -8.35 -19.68
CA THR A 176 20.03 -9.80 -19.69
C THR A 176 21.14 -10.06 -18.67
N PRO A 177 20.89 -10.87 -17.63
CA PRO A 177 21.95 -11.21 -16.68
C PRO A 177 23.06 -11.94 -17.44
N VAL A 178 24.25 -11.31 -17.51
CA VAL A 178 25.42 -11.88 -18.20
C VAL A 178 25.99 -13.04 -17.38
N ASN A 179 26.06 -12.85 -16.06
CA ASN A 179 26.50 -13.84 -15.09
C ASN A 179 25.50 -13.94 -13.95
N PHE A 180 25.55 -15.05 -13.21
CA PHE A 180 24.77 -15.26 -12.00
C PHE A 180 25.70 -15.29 -10.78
N LEU A 181 25.23 -14.72 -9.67
CA LEU A 181 25.90 -14.79 -8.38
C LEU A 181 24.86 -15.30 -7.39
N ALA A 182 25.06 -16.51 -6.88
CA ALA A 182 24.25 -17.06 -5.80
C ALA A 182 24.71 -16.41 -4.49
N ILE A 183 23.79 -15.77 -3.79
CA ILE A 183 24.05 -15.17 -2.48
C ILE A 183 23.11 -15.83 -1.49
N ASP A 184 23.66 -16.47 -0.46
CA ASP A 184 22.92 -16.95 0.71
C ASP A 184 23.26 -16.08 1.92
N SER A 185 22.24 -15.61 2.63
CA SER A 185 22.41 -14.76 3.80
C SER A 185 21.97 -15.52 5.05
N ASN A 186 22.95 -15.93 5.83
CA ASN A 186 22.78 -16.53 7.15
C ASN A 186 22.84 -15.46 8.25
N LEU A 187 22.66 -15.87 9.51
CA LEU A 187 22.64 -14.94 10.66
C LEU A 187 23.96 -14.18 10.83
N TYR A 188 25.08 -14.87 10.61
CA TYR A 188 26.43 -14.37 10.86
C TYR A 188 27.34 -14.44 9.63
N THR A 189 26.86 -14.97 8.52
CA THR A 189 27.63 -15.08 7.27
C THR A 189 26.79 -14.64 6.09
N LEU A 190 27.47 -14.04 5.12
CA LEU A 190 26.97 -13.83 3.77
C LEU A 190 27.87 -14.64 2.85
N ASP A 191 27.30 -15.68 2.26
CA ASP A 191 28.01 -16.64 1.43
C ASP A 191 27.66 -16.35 -0.03
N ALA A 192 28.68 -16.17 -0.87
CA ALA A 192 28.54 -15.81 -2.27
C ALA A 192 29.28 -16.82 -3.15
N TYR A 193 28.63 -17.26 -4.23
CA TYR A 193 29.16 -18.22 -5.20
C TYR A 193 28.85 -17.77 -6.62
N ASP A 194 29.86 -17.63 -7.47
CA ASP A 194 29.75 -17.16 -8.85
C ASP A 194 29.81 -18.28 -9.91
N GLY A 195 29.89 -19.55 -9.47
CA GLY A 195 30.12 -20.70 -10.35
C GLY A 195 31.55 -21.24 -10.31
N GLU A 196 32.51 -20.45 -9.83
CA GLU A 196 33.92 -20.84 -9.73
C GLU A 196 34.48 -20.67 -8.31
N LYS A 197 34.17 -19.54 -7.67
CA LYS A 197 34.72 -19.11 -6.39
C LYS A 197 33.64 -18.98 -5.35
N PHE A 198 33.97 -19.44 -4.14
CA PHE A 198 33.14 -19.30 -2.96
C PHE A 198 33.77 -18.28 -2.02
N VAL A 199 32.99 -17.29 -1.60
CA VAL A 199 33.41 -16.24 -0.67
C VAL A 199 32.45 -16.18 0.50
N THR A 200 32.97 -16.28 1.72
CA THR A 200 32.21 -16.09 2.97
C THR A 200 32.62 -14.78 3.62
N ILE A 201 31.63 -13.92 3.88
CA ILE A 201 31.81 -12.65 4.58
C ILE A 201 31.16 -12.75 5.96
N SER A 202 31.90 -12.46 7.02
CA SER A 202 31.36 -12.42 8.39
C SER A 202 30.44 -11.21 8.60
N LEU A 203 29.19 -11.46 8.96
CA LEU A 203 28.18 -10.44 9.33
C LEU A 203 28.08 -10.21 10.84
N LYS A 204 28.93 -10.84 11.68
CA LYS A 204 28.83 -10.75 13.16
C LYS A 204 28.77 -9.31 13.67
N GLN A 205 29.62 -8.42 13.14
CA GLN A 205 29.63 -7.02 13.54
C GLN A 205 28.33 -6.29 13.15
N LEU A 206 27.84 -6.51 11.92
CA LEU A 206 26.57 -5.96 11.44
C LEU A 206 25.38 -6.46 12.27
N TYR A 207 25.37 -7.74 12.62
CA TYR A 207 24.33 -8.32 13.46
C TYR A 207 24.35 -7.71 14.86
N SER A 208 25.54 -7.53 15.47
CA SER A 208 25.69 -6.88 16.77
C SER A 208 25.16 -5.44 16.77
N LEU A 209 25.47 -4.67 15.72
CA LEU A 209 24.94 -3.31 15.53
C LEU A 209 23.41 -3.32 15.38
N LYS A 210 22.87 -4.20 14.53
CA LYS A 210 21.42 -4.36 14.33
C LYS A 210 20.73 -4.72 15.65
N TYR A 211 21.23 -5.71 16.38
CA TYR A 211 20.66 -6.16 17.65
C TYR A 211 20.66 -5.04 18.69
N SER A 212 21.78 -4.34 18.82
CA SER A 212 21.90 -3.17 19.71
C SER A 212 20.86 -2.10 19.38
N MET A 213 20.64 -1.83 18.09
CA MET A 213 19.60 -0.89 17.62
C MET A 213 18.17 -1.39 17.88
N GLU A 214 17.91 -2.70 17.72
CA GLU A 214 16.62 -3.30 18.03
C GLU A 214 16.29 -3.20 19.52
N VAL A 215 17.26 -3.44 20.41
CA VAL A 215 17.08 -3.26 21.86
C VAL A 215 16.78 -1.80 22.21
N LYS A 216 17.53 -0.84 21.64
CA LYS A 216 17.26 0.60 21.83
C LYS A 216 15.84 0.96 21.34
N ARG A 217 15.46 0.49 20.15
CA ARG A 217 14.13 0.73 19.58
C ARG A 217 13.02 0.12 20.43
N ALA A 218 13.19 -1.09 20.95
CA ALA A 218 12.23 -1.76 21.82
C ALA A 218 12.00 -0.97 23.12
N LYS A 219 13.08 -0.44 23.72
CA LYS A 219 12.99 0.47 24.87
C LYS A 219 12.20 1.74 24.54
N VAL A 220 12.53 2.43 23.43
CA VAL A 220 11.79 3.63 23.01
C VAL A 220 10.30 3.33 22.78
N GLN A 221 9.98 2.19 22.14
CA GLN A 221 8.59 1.77 21.93
C GLN A 221 7.86 1.46 23.24
N SER A 222 8.52 0.82 24.21
CA SER A 222 7.91 0.54 25.51
C SER A 222 7.63 1.82 26.30
N PHE A 223 8.51 2.82 26.24
CA PHE A 223 8.24 4.15 26.81
C PHE A 223 7.09 4.87 26.09
N ALA A 224 7.09 4.92 24.75
CA ALA A 224 6.05 5.58 23.97
C ALA A 224 4.65 4.98 24.23
N SER A 225 4.57 3.65 24.33
CA SER A 225 3.33 2.93 24.63
C SER A 225 2.84 3.09 26.08
N LYS A 226 3.73 3.38 27.02
CA LYS A 226 3.36 3.74 28.41
C LYS A 226 2.81 5.16 28.48
N HIS A 227 3.39 6.11 27.74
CA HIS A 227 2.90 7.50 27.68
C HIS A 227 1.50 7.60 27.07
N THR A 228 1.23 6.90 25.96
CA THR A 228 -0.13 6.89 25.34
C THR A 228 -1.20 6.21 26.22
N LYS A 229 -0.78 5.42 27.21
CA LYS A 229 -1.69 4.79 28.17
C LYS A 229 -2.05 5.74 29.33
N ARG A 230 -1.14 6.64 29.73
CA ARG A 230 -1.42 7.65 30.78
C ARG A 230 -2.36 8.74 30.27
N GLU A 231 -2.09 9.30 29.08
CA GLU A 231 -2.95 10.34 28.49
C GLU A 231 -4.40 9.89 28.29
N ARG A 232 -4.65 8.61 27.96
CA ARG A 232 -6.03 8.08 27.85
C ARG A 232 -6.74 7.93 29.19
N VAL A 233 -6.00 7.64 30.27
CA VAL A 233 -6.58 7.51 31.61
C VAL A 233 -6.88 8.90 32.17
N ASP A 234 -6.04 9.89 31.87
CA ASP A 234 -6.28 11.26 32.31
C ASP A 234 -7.46 11.91 31.55
N GLU A 235 -7.68 11.63 30.25
CA GLU A 235 -8.88 12.09 29.52
C GLU A 235 -10.20 11.43 29.99
N GLU A 236 -10.17 10.20 30.51
CA GLU A 236 -11.37 9.51 31.05
C GLU A 236 -11.72 9.92 32.50
N VAL A 237 -10.79 10.56 33.22
CA VAL A 237 -11.01 11.01 34.62
C VAL A 237 -11.53 12.46 34.68
N PHE A 238 -11.46 13.21 33.57
CA PHE A 238 -11.96 14.60 33.46
C PHE A 238 -13.21 14.76 32.56
N ALA A 239 -13.95 13.68 32.27
CA ALA A 239 -15.24 13.70 31.58
C ALA A 239 -16.36 13.20 32.50
#